data_AF-A8TRE4-F1
#
_entry.id   AF-A8TRE4-F1
#
_cell.length_a   1.000
_cell.length_b   1.000
_cell.length_c   1.000
_cell.angle_alpha   90.00
_cell.angle_beta   90.00
_cell.angle_gamma   90.00
#
_symmetry.space_group_name_H-M   'P 1'
#
loop_
_entity.id
_entity.type
_entity.pdbx_description
1 polymer ?
#
loop_
_entity_poly.entity_id
_entity_poly.type
_entity_poly.pdbx_seq_one_letter_code
_entity_poly.pdbx_strand_id
1 'polypeptide(L)' 'MRWRTPIGGLAILIGLTAYAAAAATIGGALPDHWLLLAVYYLIAGLLWIPPAVWIMGWAKRDDAA' A
#
# COMPACT_ATOMS: atom_id res chain seq x y z
N MET A 1 -25.03 10.11 -7.49
CA MET A 1 -24.84 8.70 -7.05
C MET A 1 -23.38 8.50 -6.66
N ARG A 2 -23.07 8.48 -5.35
CA ARG A 2 -21.72 8.49 -4.76
C ARG A 2 -21.04 7.10 -4.77
N TRP A 3 -21.18 6.34 -5.85
CA TRP A 3 -20.66 4.96 -5.93
C TRP A 3 -19.18 4.88 -6.34
N ARG A 4 -18.54 6.01 -6.68
CA ARG A 4 -17.14 6.08 -7.14
C ARG A 4 -16.13 6.21 -5.97
N THR A 5 -16.55 6.81 -4.86
CA THR A 5 -15.77 6.91 -3.61
C THR A 5 -15.39 5.56 -2.99
N PRO A 6 -16.27 4.52 -2.94
CA PRO A 6 -15.87 3.21 -2.44
C PRO A 6 -14.94 2.46 -3.40
N ILE A 7 -14.95 2.75 -4.70
CA ILE A 7 -14.07 2.09 -5.68
C ILE A 7 -12.62 2.52 -5.48
N GLY A 8 -12.37 3.82 -5.28
CA GLY A 8 -11.04 4.31 -4.90
C GLY A 8 -10.55 3.74 -3.57
N GLY A 9 -11.45 3.65 -2.58
CA GLY A 9 -11.16 3.00 -1.29
C GLY A 9 -10.87 1.50 -1.43
N LEU A 10 -11.65 0.77 -2.23
CA LEU A 10 -11.44 -0.65 -2.52
C LEU A 10 -10.11 -0.89 -3.25
N ALA A 11 -9.76 -0.05 -4.22
CA ALA A 11 -8.48 -0.14 -4.92
C ALA A 11 -7.30 0.03 -3.95
N ILE A 12 -7.39 0.99 -3.01
CA ILE A 12 -6.39 1.16 -1.95
C ILE A 12 -6.34 -0.08 -1.05
N LEU A 13 -7.48 -0.60 -0.61
CA LEU A 13 -7.54 -1.76 0.28
C LEU A 13 -6.96 -3.00 -0.39
N ILE A 14 -7.33 -3.28 -1.64
CA ILE A 14 -6.81 -4.41 -2.41
C ILE A 14 -5.31 -4.25 -2.65
N GLY A 15 -4.86 -3.07 -3.09
CA GLY A 15 -3.45 -2.79 -3.31
C GLY A 15 -2.62 -2.93 -2.04
N LEU A 16 -3.10 -2.34 -0.93
CA LEU A 16 -2.43 -2.41 0.37
C LEU A 16 -2.37 -3.85 0.88
N THR A 17 -3.45 -4.62 0.71
CA THR A 17 -3.49 -6.03 1.13
C THR A 17 -2.49 -6.86 0.33
N ALA A 18 -2.45 -6.70 -0.99
CA ALA A 18 -1.49 -7.40 -1.85
C ALA A 18 -0.04 -7.02 -1.53
N TYR A 19 0.21 -5.73 -1.29
CA TYR A 19 1.54 -5.24 -0.93
C TYR A 19 1.99 -5.72 0.46
N ALA A 20 1.11 -5.67 1.45
CA ALA A 20 1.39 -6.16 2.79
C ALA A 20 1.68 -7.67 2.77
N ALA A 21 0.92 -8.45 1.99
CA ALA A 21 1.19 -9.87 1.80
C ALA A 21 2.57 -10.12 1.16
N ALA A 22 2.92 -9.36 0.12
CA ALA A 22 4.24 -9.45 -0.51
C ALA A 22 5.37 -9.07 0.46
N ALA A 23 5.21 -7.96 1.19
CA ALA A 23 6.17 -7.50 2.19
C ALA A 23 6.33 -8.51 3.34
N ALA A 24 5.24 -9.12 3.81
CA ALA A 24 5.30 -10.17 4.82
C ALA A 24 5.99 -11.44 4.30
N THR A 25 5.73 -11.83 3.06
CA THR A 25 6.37 -12.99 2.43
C THR A 25 7.87 -12.79 2.28
N ILE A 26 8.29 -11.61 1.83
CA ILE A 26 9.72 -11.26 1.73
C ILE A 26 10.33 -11.18 3.14
N GLY A 27 9.66 -10.51 4.09
CA GLY A 27 10.10 -10.41 5.49
C GLY A 27 10.28 -11.77 6.17
N GLY A 28 9.42 -12.75 5.87
CA GLY A 28 9.56 -14.12 6.38
C GLY A 28 10.68 -14.93 5.72
N ALA A 29 11.18 -14.51 4.56
CA ALA A 29 12.37 -15.09 3.92
C ALA A 29 13.68 -14.43 4.41
N LEU A 30 13.59 -13.32 5.14
CA LEU A 30 14.76 -12.67 5.74
C LEU A 30 15.23 -13.44 6.99
N PRO A 31 16.54 -13.44 7.26
CA PRO A 31 17.08 -14.02 8.48
C PRO A 31 16.51 -13.34 9.73
N ASP A 32 16.42 -14.10 10.82
CA ASP A 32 15.74 -13.76 12.07
C ASP A 32 16.52 -12.71 12.90
N HIS A 33 16.75 -11.55 12.30
CA HIS A 33 17.45 -10.42 12.88
C HIS A 33 16.44 -9.28 13.10
N TRP A 34 16.08 -9.06 14.35
CA TRP A 34 15.09 -8.07 14.77
C TRP A 34 15.34 -6.66 14.18
N LEU A 35 16.62 -6.23 14.12
CA LEU A 35 17.00 -4.93 13.59
C LEU A 35 16.79 -4.84 12.06
N LEU A 36 17.07 -5.95 11.36
CA LEU A 36 16.97 -6.02 9.91
C LEU A 36 15.49 -6.07 9.48
N LEU A 37 14.66 -6.83 10.21
CA LEU A 37 13.20 -6.79 10.07
C LEU A 37 12.65 -5.39 10.35
N ALA A 38 13.09 -4.73 11.43
CA ALA A 38 12.61 -3.39 11.78
C ALA A 38 12.91 -2.36 10.67
N VAL A 39 14.15 -2.34 10.17
CA VAL A 39 14.53 -1.45 9.06
C VAL A 39 13.78 -1.83 7.77
N TYR A 40 13.64 -3.13 7.49
CA TYR A 40 12.91 -3.62 6.31
C TYR A 40 11.45 -3.15 6.32
N TYR A 41 10.71 -3.35 7.42
CA TYR A 41 9.31 -2.93 7.50
C TYR A 41 9.15 -1.41 7.50
N LEU A 42 10.11 -0.68 8.06
CA LEU A 42 10.10 0.79 8.04
C LEU A 42 10.28 1.32 6.62
N ILE A 43 11.21 0.76 5.86
CA ILE A 43 11.42 1.09 4.44
C ILE A 43 10.24 0.63 3.60
N ALA A 44 9.72 -0.57 3.81
CA ALA A 44 8.56 -1.09 3.08
C ALA A 44 7.31 -0.21 3.30
N GLY A 45 7.07 0.24 4.53
CA GLY A 45 6.01 1.21 4.82
C GLY A 45 6.19 2.54 4.08
N LEU A 46 7.43 3.07 4.04
CA LEU A 46 7.74 4.30 3.31
C LEU A 46 7.60 4.13 1.80
N LEU A 47 7.99 2.97 1.27
CA LEU A 47 7.93 2.65 -0.15
C LEU A 47 6.47 2.55 -0.64
N TRP A 48 5.52 2.29 0.26
CA TRP A 48 4.09 2.28 -0.04
C TRP A 48 3.47 3.68 -0.19
N ILE A 49 4.12 4.73 0.33
CA ILE A 49 3.61 6.11 0.26
C ILE A 49 3.37 6.56 -1.20
N PRO A 50 4.33 6.44 -2.13
CA PRO A 50 4.10 6.82 -3.53
C PRO A 50 2.92 6.08 -4.20
N PRO A 51 2.80 4.74 -4.11
CA PRO A 51 1.61 4.01 -4.55
C PRO A 51 0.30 4.54 -3.97
N ALA A 52 0.25 4.77 -2.65
CA ALA A 52 -0.94 5.26 -1.98
C ALA A 52 -1.34 6.66 -2.48
N VAL A 53 -0.36 7.56 -2.66
CA VAL A 53 -0.57 8.91 -3.21
C VAL A 53 -1.04 8.86 -4.66
N TRP A 54 -0.50 7.94 -5.47
CA TRP A 54 -0.89 7.78 -6.86
C TRP A 54 -2.34 7.29 -7.00
N ILE A 55 -2.74 6.30 -6.21
CA ILE A 55 -4.13 5.77 -6.21
C ILE A 55 -5.10 6.83 -5.66
N MET A 56 -4.75 7.53 -4.57
CA MET A 56 -5.57 8.64 -4.06
C MET A 56 -5.69 9.79 -5.06
N GLY A 57 -4.60 10.12 -5.76
CA GLY A 57 -4.58 11.14 -6.81
C GLY A 57 -5.46 10.74 -8.00
N TRP A 58 -5.45 9.47 -8.38
CA TRP A 58 -6.33 8.92 -9.43
C TRP A 58 -7.80 8.99 -8.99
N ALA A 59 -8.11 8.55 -7.77
CA ALA A 59 -9.47 8.63 -7.21
C ALA A 59 -10.00 10.07 -7.13
N LYS A 60 -9.14 11.06 -6.85
CA LYS A 60 -9.49 12.49 -6.80
C LYS A 60 -9.68 13.14 -8.18
N ARG A 61 -8.90 12.73 -9.19
CA ARG A 61 -9.00 13.32 -10.55
C ARG A 61 -10.32 12.98 -11.24
N ASP A 62 -10.96 11.91 -10.82
CA ASP A 62 -12.24 11.43 -11.35
C ASP A 62 -13.47 12.22 -10.84
N ASP A 63 -13.32 13.01 -9.77
CA ASP A 63 -14.36 13.90 -9.22
C ASP A 63 -14.40 15.28 -9.93
N ALA A 64 -13.46 15.56 -10.84
CA ALA A 64 -13.32 16.86 -11.50
C ALA A 64 -13.79 16.90 -12.97
N ALA A 65 -14.50 15.86 -13.45
CA ALA A 65 -15.10 15.80 -14.78
C ALA A 65 -16.63 15.90 -14.73
#